data_AF-A0A316V7H1-F1
#
_entry.id   AF-A0A316V7H1-F1
#
_cell.length_a   1.000
_cell.length_b   1.000
_cell.length_c   1.000
_cell.angle_alpha   90.00
_cell.angle_beta   90.00
_cell.angle_gamma   90.00
#
_symmetry.space_group_name_H-M   'P 1'
#
loop_
_entity.id
_entity.type
_entity.pdbx_description
1 polymer ?
#
loop_
_entity_poly.entity_id
_entity_poly.type
_entity_poly.pdbx_seq_one_letter_code
_entity_poly.pdbx_strand_id
1 'polypeptide(L)'
;MNLFYLASLLIIFNVCAYGSSLKPGESETRPVDTAGGHFVGMFEYHLAAAEHEKHKYHTEQSRKKFFLNPAKIYHNIKAKKADSNHEAHLKNVNEIAAAQRTGFAKVTKSKSGNKNHYEAVHSQPDDTSA
;
A
#
# COMPACT_ATOMS: atom_id res chain seq x y z
N MET A 1 9.07 26.32 -21.76
CA MET A 1 9.00 25.27 -20.71
C MET A 1 7.84 24.37 -21.03
N ASN A 2 8.09 23.06 -21.17
CA ASN A 2 7.13 22.11 -21.71
C ASN A 2 6.05 21.81 -20.65
N LEU A 3 4.79 22.18 -20.91
CA LEU A 3 3.67 21.99 -19.97
C LEU A 3 3.53 20.54 -19.49
N PHE A 4 3.87 19.60 -20.38
CA PHE A 4 3.90 18.17 -20.08
C PHE A 4 4.90 17.79 -19.00
N TYR A 5 6.08 18.44 -18.96
CA TYR A 5 7.09 18.18 -17.94
C TYR A 5 6.63 18.65 -16.55
N LEU A 6 5.92 19.79 -16.48
CA LEU A 6 5.38 20.33 -15.24
C LEU A 6 4.24 19.46 -14.69
N ALA A 7 3.36 18.97 -15.56
CA ALA A 7 2.28 18.04 -15.19
C ALA A 7 2.85 16.70 -14.70
N SER A 8 3.86 16.14 -15.38
CA SER A 8 4.53 14.92 -14.89
C SER A 8 5.30 15.13 -13.58
N LEU A 9 5.89 16.31 -13.35
CA LEU A 9 6.53 16.65 -12.07
C LEU A 9 5.50 16.81 -10.94
N LEU A 10 4.35 17.43 -11.22
CA LEU A 10 3.23 17.55 -10.27
C LEU A 10 2.60 16.19 -9.96
N ILE A 11 2.49 15.30 -10.95
CA ILE A 11 2.05 13.92 -10.76
C ILE A 11 3.08 13.16 -9.92
N ILE A 12 4.39 13.29 -10.16
CA ILE A 12 5.42 12.69 -9.31
C ILE A 12 5.36 13.26 -7.88
N PHE A 13 5.10 14.56 -7.71
CA PHE A 13 4.91 15.19 -6.39
C PHE A 13 3.64 14.71 -5.66
N ASN A 14 2.52 14.52 -6.37
CA ASN A 14 1.28 13.95 -5.80
C ASN A 14 1.41 12.44 -5.52
N VAL A 15 2.13 11.71 -6.38
CA VAL A 15 2.47 10.29 -6.22
C VAL A 15 3.43 10.07 -5.05
N CYS A 16 4.20 11.10 -4.65
CA CYS A 16 5.13 11.04 -3.53
C CYS A 16 4.55 11.33 -2.13
N ALA A 17 3.28 11.72 -1.94
CA ALA A 17 2.90 12.27 -0.62
C ALA A 17 1.50 11.97 -0.09
N TYR A 18 1.09 10.71 -0.09
CA TYR A 18 0.12 10.24 0.91
C TYR A 18 0.89 9.51 2.01
N GLY A 19 1.32 10.24 3.04
CA GLY A 19 1.95 9.68 4.25
C GLY A 19 3.49 9.69 4.31
N SER A 20 4.20 10.32 3.37
CA SER A 20 5.66 10.46 3.43
C SER A 20 6.13 11.52 4.45
N SER A 21 5.28 12.51 4.76
CA SER A 21 5.52 13.49 5.83
C SER A 21 5.08 13.02 7.22
N LEU A 22 4.41 11.86 7.33
CA LEU A 22 3.92 11.33 8.61
C LEU A 22 5.04 10.61 9.37
N LYS A 23 5.16 10.92 10.66
CA LYS A 23 6.03 10.13 11.55
C LYS A 23 5.42 8.75 11.76
N PRO A 24 6.24 7.73 12.12
CA PRO A 24 5.73 6.40 12.40
C PRO A 24 4.61 6.42 13.45
N GLY A 25 3.46 5.82 13.13
CA GLY A 25 2.29 5.78 14.01
C GLY A 25 1.31 6.95 13.86
N GLU A 26 1.65 8.00 13.10
CA GLU A 26 0.73 9.10 12.82
C GLU A 26 -0.29 8.74 11.72
N SER A 27 -1.44 9.42 11.77
CA SER A 27 -2.49 9.31 10.76
C SER A 27 -3.00 10.68 10.36
N GLU A 28 -3.34 10.85 9.09
CA GLU A 28 -3.90 12.09 8.55
C GLU A 28 -4.96 11.77 7.50
N THR A 29 -6.04 12.54 7.48
CA THR A 29 -7.06 12.46 6.42
C THR A 29 -6.66 13.37 5.28
N ARG A 30 -6.57 12.83 4.07
CA ARG A 30 -6.24 13.59 2.87
C ARG A 30 -7.31 13.40 1.77
N PRO A 31 -7.57 14.43 0.96
CA PRO A 31 -8.43 14.29 -0.19
C PRO A 31 -7.81 13.33 -1.22
N VAL A 32 -8.63 12.48 -1.81
CA VAL A 32 -8.24 11.54 -2.86
C VAL A 32 -8.95 11.97 -4.14
N ASP A 33 -8.19 12.57 -5.04
CA ASP A 33 -8.67 12.85 -6.39
C ASP A 33 -8.60 11.58 -7.26
N THR A 34 -9.30 11.59 -8.40
CA THR A 34 -9.39 10.41 -9.28
C THR A 34 -8.01 9.99 -9.79
N ALA A 35 -7.17 10.96 -10.18
CA ALA A 35 -5.85 10.69 -10.75
C ALA A 35 -4.87 10.14 -9.70
N GLY A 36 -4.72 10.81 -8.56
CA GLY A 36 -3.86 10.41 -7.45
C GLY A 36 -4.29 9.06 -6.88
N GLY A 37 -5.59 8.86 -6.63
CA GLY A 37 -6.12 7.57 -6.21
C GLY A 37 -5.79 6.44 -7.20
N HIS A 38 -5.84 6.70 -8.51
CA HIS A 38 -5.52 5.71 -9.53
C HIS A 38 -4.03 5.34 -9.49
N PHE A 39 -3.14 6.32 -9.36
CA PHE A 39 -1.70 6.06 -9.26
C PHE A 39 -1.32 5.30 -7.98
N VAL A 40 -1.84 5.71 -6.82
CA VAL A 40 -1.56 5.03 -5.55
C VAL A 40 -2.14 3.61 -5.58
N GLY A 41 -3.36 3.43 -6.09
CA GLY A 41 -3.97 2.11 -6.28
C GLY A 41 -3.15 1.22 -7.20
N MET A 42 -2.65 1.75 -8.32
CA MET A 42 -1.76 1.02 -9.22
C MET A 42 -0.44 0.64 -8.53
N PHE A 43 0.15 1.52 -7.73
CA PHE A 43 1.38 1.22 -7.00
C PHE A 43 1.18 0.09 -5.99
N GLU A 44 0.13 0.17 -5.17
CA GLU A 44 -0.24 -0.89 -4.21
C GLU A 44 -0.54 -2.21 -4.93
N TYR A 45 -1.18 -2.17 -6.10
CA TYR A 45 -1.42 -3.36 -6.93
C TYR A 45 -0.11 -4.02 -7.39
N HIS A 46 0.87 -3.26 -7.86
CA HIS A 46 2.17 -3.80 -8.25
C HIS A 46 2.94 -4.39 -7.06
N LEU A 47 2.85 -3.76 -5.88
CA LEU A 47 3.42 -4.33 -4.65
C LEU A 47 2.72 -5.64 -4.27
N ALA A 48 1.39 -5.71 -4.38
CA ALA A 48 0.63 -6.93 -4.16
C ALA A 48 1.11 -8.04 -5.11
N ALA A 49 1.24 -7.75 -6.41
CA ALA A 49 1.72 -8.71 -7.41
C ALA A 49 3.14 -9.21 -7.10
N ALA A 50 4.05 -8.31 -6.71
CA ALA A 50 5.42 -8.69 -6.34
C ALA A 50 5.47 -9.60 -5.10
N GLU A 51 4.64 -9.35 -4.09
CA GLU A 51 4.54 -10.21 -2.90
C GLU A 51 3.89 -11.56 -3.24
N HIS A 52 2.94 -11.60 -4.18
CA HIS A 52 2.35 -12.85 -4.68
C HIS A 52 3.38 -13.75 -5.38
N GLU A 53 4.24 -13.18 -6.21
CA GLU A 53 5.33 -13.92 -6.86
C GLU A 53 6.36 -14.46 -5.83
N LYS A 54 6.67 -13.67 -4.79
CA LYS A 54 7.48 -14.16 -3.67
C LYS A 54 6.80 -15.33 -2.95
N HIS A 55 5.49 -15.24 -2.71
CA HIS A 55 4.73 -16.31 -2.08
C HIS A 55 4.82 -17.60 -2.91
N LYS A 56 4.56 -17.53 -4.22
CA LYS A 56 4.68 -18.68 -5.15
C LYS A 56 6.07 -19.30 -5.06
N TYR A 57 7.11 -18.49 -5.24
CA TYR A 57 8.50 -18.95 -5.19
C TYR A 57 8.81 -19.68 -3.89
N HIS A 58 8.47 -19.09 -2.73
CA HIS A 58 8.77 -19.70 -1.44
C HIS A 58 7.95 -20.97 -1.19
N THR A 59 6.67 -21.02 -1.60
CA THR A 59 5.83 -22.22 -1.53
C THR A 59 6.37 -23.35 -2.40
N GLU A 60 6.82 -23.07 -3.62
CA GLU A 60 7.44 -24.07 -4.48
C GLU A 60 8.75 -24.61 -3.90
N GLN A 61 9.61 -23.72 -3.38
CA GLN A 61 10.87 -24.12 -2.75
C GLN A 61 10.66 -24.94 -1.47
N SER A 62 9.60 -24.68 -0.70
CA SER A 62 9.31 -25.48 0.50
C SER A 62 8.78 -26.88 0.14
N ARG A 63 7.95 -26.99 -0.91
CA ARG A 63 7.43 -28.28 -1.41
C ARG A 63 8.53 -29.23 -1.86
N LYS A 64 9.61 -28.71 -2.46
CA LYS A 64 10.77 -29.50 -2.93
C LYS A 64 11.66 -30.04 -1.80
N LYS A 65 11.43 -29.65 -0.54
CA LYS A 65 12.32 -29.96 0.58
C LYS A 65 11.69 -30.94 1.57
N PHE A 66 12.54 -31.74 2.23
CA PHE A 66 12.14 -32.65 3.30
C PHE A 66 11.58 -31.90 4.52
N PHE A 67 10.66 -32.52 5.27
CA PHE A 67 9.86 -31.81 6.29
C PHE A 67 10.67 -31.21 7.44
N LEU A 68 11.74 -31.88 7.90
CA LEU A 68 12.65 -31.37 8.96
C LEU A 68 13.80 -30.52 8.43
N ASN A 69 13.83 -30.20 7.14
CA ASN A 69 14.91 -29.39 6.60
C ASN A 69 14.76 -27.93 7.08
N PRO A 70 15.78 -27.33 7.74
CA PRO A 70 15.74 -25.93 8.17
C PRO A 70 15.41 -24.95 7.04
N ALA A 71 15.87 -25.23 5.82
CA ALA A 71 15.53 -24.43 4.65
C ALA A 71 14.03 -24.51 4.31
N LYS A 72 13.37 -25.67 4.51
CA LYS A 72 11.92 -25.77 4.32
C LYS A 72 11.17 -24.87 5.29
N ILE A 73 11.56 -24.90 6.56
CA ILE A 73 10.97 -24.06 7.61
C ILE A 73 11.13 -22.58 7.24
N TYR A 74 12.34 -22.18 6.81
CA TYR A 74 12.60 -20.83 6.31
C TYR A 74 11.66 -20.44 5.16
N HIS A 75 11.53 -21.27 4.13
CA HIS A 75 10.67 -20.98 2.99
C HIS A 75 9.20 -20.92 3.38
N ASN A 76 8.71 -21.77 4.28
CA ASN A 76 7.34 -21.69 4.80
C ASN A 76 7.07 -20.37 5.54
N ILE A 77 8.01 -19.92 6.39
CA ILE A 77 7.87 -18.64 7.10
C ILE A 77 7.84 -17.48 6.10
N LYS A 78 8.72 -17.51 5.09
CA LYS A 78 8.76 -16.48 4.04
C LYS A 78 7.51 -16.47 3.17
N ALA A 79 6.98 -17.63 2.81
CA ALA A 79 5.72 -17.75 2.07
C ALA A 79 4.55 -17.14 2.84
N LYS A 80 4.42 -17.46 4.15
CA LYS A 80 3.39 -16.87 5.02
C LYS A 80 3.52 -15.35 5.14
N LYS A 81 4.75 -14.84 5.26
CA LYS A 81 4.99 -13.40 5.33
C LYS A 81 4.63 -12.69 4.03
N ALA A 82 4.98 -13.28 2.89
CA ALA A 82 4.66 -12.74 1.57
C ALA A 82 3.14 -12.73 1.32
N ASP A 83 2.44 -13.79 1.75
CA ASP A 83 0.98 -13.89 1.65
C ASP A 83 0.28 -12.78 2.46
N SER A 84 0.67 -12.63 3.73
CA SER A 84 0.13 -11.56 4.59
C SER A 84 0.41 -10.15 4.04
N ASN A 85 1.57 -9.94 3.40
CA ASN A 85 1.86 -8.67 2.74
C ASN A 85 0.98 -8.49 1.49
N HIS A 86 0.80 -9.53 0.67
CA HIS A 86 -0.05 -9.50 -0.51
C HIS A 86 -1.48 -9.11 -0.16
N GLU A 87 -2.07 -9.76 0.84
CA GLU A 87 -3.41 -9.43 1.34
C GLU A 87 -3.51 -7.98 1.85
N ALA A 88 -2.49 -7.50 2.57
CA ALA A 88 -2.46 -6.12 3.05
C ALA A 88 -2.44 -5.10 1.91
N HIS A 89 -1.68 -5.35 0.84
CA HIS A 89 -1.65 -4.49 -0.34
C HIS A 89 -2.97 -4.54 -1.13
N LEU A 90 -3.58 -5.72 -1.29
CA LEU A 90 -4.91 -5.83 -1.90
C LEU A 90 -5.98 -5.09 -1.10
N LYS A 91 -5.90 -5.13 0.23
CA LYS A 91 -6.78 -4.34 1.09
C LYS A 91 -6.59 -2.85 0.82
N ASN A 92 -5.36 -2.36 0.79
CA ASN A 92 -5.06 -0.96 0.47
C ASN A 92 -5.62 -0.56 -0.90
N VAL A 93 -5.51 -1.39 -1.94
CA VAL A 93 -6.09 -1.14 -3.27
C VAL A 93 -7.61 -0.91 -3.17
N ASN A 94 -8.32 -1.78 -2.43
CA ASN A 94 -9.77 -1.66 -2.25
C ASN A 94 -10.16 -0.39 -1.49
N GLU A 95 -9.43 -0.06 -0.43
CA GLU A 95 -9.67 1.14 0.38
C GLU A 95 -9.42 2.42 -0.43
N ILE A 96 -8.40 2.44 -1.29
CA ILE A 96 -8.14 3.56 -2.20
C ILE A 96 -9.27 3.68 -3.23
N ALA A 97 -9.71 2.56 -3.82
CA ALA A 97 -10.82 2.57 -4.77
C ALA A 97 -12.14 3.04 -4.11
N ALA A 98 -12.36 2.72 -2.83
CA ALA A 98 -13.48 3.24 -2.06
C ALA A 98 -13.30 4.74 -1.75
N ALA A 99 -12.11 5.17 -1.36
CA ALA A 99 -11.78 6.57 -1.08
C ALA A 99 -11.91 7.47 -2.31
N GLN A 100 -11.67 6.96 -3.53
CA GLN A 100 -11.94 7.70 -4.77
C GLN A 100 -13.42 8.02 -4.96
N ARG A 101 -14.33 7.22 -4.38
CA ARG A 101 -15.78 7.46 -4.44
C ARG A 101 -16.23 8.44 -3.37
N THR A 102 -15.61 8.39 -2.19
CA THR A 102 -15.96 9.27 -1.06
C THR A 102 -15.20 10.61 -1.09
N GLY A 103 -14.10 10.68 -1.83
CA GLY A 103 -13.25 11.86 -1.99
C GLY A 103 -12.16 12.00 -0.93
N PHE A 104 -12.10 11.14 0.10
CA PHE A 104 -11.13 11.23 1.19
C PHE A 104 -10.64 9.86 1.68
N ALA A 105 -9.36 9.78 2.01
CA ALA A 105 -8.74 8.64 2.68
C ALA A 105 -8.02 9.07 3.95
N LYS A 106 -8.15 8.29 5.00
CA LYS A 106 -7.27 8.33 6.15
C LYS A 106 -6.03 7.50 5.83
N VAL A 107 -4.87 8.14 5.89
CA VAL A 107 -3.58 7.52 5.67
C VAL A 107 -2.89 7.37 7.02
N THR A 108 -2.53 6.15 7.39
CA THR A 108 -1.83 5.86 8.64
C THR A 108 -0.46 5.27 8.36
N LYS A 109 0.58 5.85 8.96
CA LYS A 109 1.94 5.33 8.88
C LYS A 109 2.11 4.20 9.90
N SER A 110 2.54 3.03 9.44
CA SER A 110 2.88 1.92 10.34
C SER A 110 3.89 2.35 11.41
N LYS A 111 3.83 1.74 12.61
CA LYS A 111 4.75 2.04 13.73
C LYS A 111 6.23 1.85 13.38
N SER A 112 6.54 1.01 12.39
CA SER A 112 7.90 0.79 11.89
C SER A 112 8.33 1.80 10.82
N GLY A 113 7.43 2.68 10.36
CA GLY A 113 7.71 3.67 9.30
C GLY A 113 7.79 3.11 7.89
N ASN A 114 7.67 1.79 7.71
CA ASN A 114 7.97 1.15 6.42
C ASN A 114 6.75 1.01 5.49
N LYS A 115 5.55 1.11 6.04
CA LYS A 115 4.29 0.88 5.31
C LYS A 115 3.26 1.96 5.62
N ASN A 116 2.40 2.21 4.63
CA ASN A 116 1.20 3.03 4.77
C ASN A 116 -0.03 2.12 4.78
N HIS A 117 -1.03 2.53 5.55
CA HIS A 117 -2.35 1.93 5.59
C HIS A 117 -3.36 2.99 5.13
N TYR A 118 -4.25 2.59 4.24
CA TYR A 118 -5.27 3.47 3.68
C TYR A 118 -6.64 2.98 4.18
N GLU A 119 -7.51 3.91 4.53
CA GLU A 119 -8.89 3.65 4.96
C GLU A 119 -9.79 4.72 4.34
N ALA A 120 -10.85 4.31 3.64
CA ALA A 120 -11.79 5.25 3.07
C ALA A 120 -12.60 5.95 4.16
N VAL A 121 -12.71 7.29 4.09
CA VAL A 121 -13.53 8.05 5.03
C VAL A 121 -14.93 8.20 4.44
N HIS A 122 -15.94 7.68 5.13
CA HIS A 122 -17.34 7.68 4.67
C HIS A 122 -18.18 8.85 5.22
N SER A 123 -17.69 9.54 6.24
CA SER A 123 -18.27 10.76 6.81
C SER A 123 -17.36 11.93 6.47
N GLN A 124 -17.92 13.04 5.98
CA GLN A 124 -17.14 14.26 5.76
C GLN A 124 -16.41 14.60 7.08
N PRO A 125 -15.09 14.87 7.08
CA PRO A 125 -14.43 15.26 8.31
C PRO A 125 -15.08 16.54 8.81
N ASP A 126 -15.73 16.48 9.97
CA ASP A 126 -16.24 17.68 10.63
C ASP A 126 -15.04 18.62 10.84
N ASP A 127 -15.11 19.82 10.27
CA ASP A 127 -14.21 20.94 10.60
C ASP A 127 -14.38 21.27 12.09
N THR A 128 -13.77 20.47 12.96
CA THR A 128 -13.67 20.71 14.40
C THR A 128 -12.20 20.92 14.72
N SER A 129 -11.74 22.11 14.37
CA SER A 129 -10.56 22.74 14.96
C SER A 129 -10.91 24.21 15.17
N ALA A 130 -11.59 24.46 16.29
CA ALA A 130 -11.67 25.78 16.92
C ALA A 130 -10.38 26.08 17.68
#